data_AF-A0A662VM68-F1
#
_entry.id   AF-A0A662VM68-F1
#
_cell.length_a   1.000
_cell.length_b   1.000
_cell.length_c   1.000
_cell.angle_alpha   90.00
_cell.angle_beta   90.00
_cell.angle_gamma   90.00
#
_symmetry.space_group_name_H-M   'P 1'
#
loop_
_entity.id
_entity.type
_entity.pdbx_description
1 polymer ?
#
loop_
_entity_poly.entity_id
_entity_poly.type
_entity_poly.pdbx_seq_one_letter_code
_entity_poly.pdbx_strand_id
1 'polypeptide(L)' 'MVLVKKLSTRVLKEFARKLPIDFALRDILLSEKDELTPEEAVMKGELWIKLLERDIAMMEKGKWVPPLFRLKNR' A
#
# COMPACT_ATOMS: atom_id res chain seq x y z
N MET A 1 2.30 -31.79 -7.00
CA MET A 1 2.48 -30.32 -6.97
C MET A 1 1.13 -29.69 -6.65
N VAL A 2 1.03 -28.93 -5.57
CA VAL A 2 -0.18 -28.14 -5.28
C VAL A 2 -0.10 -26.86 -6.10
N LEU A 3 -1.06 -26.64 -7.00
CA LEU A 3 -1.20 -25.37 -7.72
C LEU A 3 -1.66 -24.30 -6.71
N VAL A 4 -0.71 -23.49 -6.23
CA VAL A 4 -1.04 -22.33 -5.39
C VAL A 4 -1.65 -21.27 -6.31
N LYS A 5 -2.97 -21.05 -6.17
CA LYS A 5 -3.68 -20.02 -6.92
C LYS A 5 -3.17 -18.65 -6.47
N LYS A 6 -2.49 -17.94 -7.36
CA LYS A 6 -2.02 -16.59 -7.11
C LYS A 6 -3.15 -15.57 -7.23
N LEU A 7 -3.02 -14.49 -6.46
CA LEU A 7 -3.95 -13.36 -6.44
C LEU A 7 -3.35 -12.22 -7.26
N SER A 8 -4.12 -11.69 -8.22
CA SER A 8 -3.71 -10.49 -8.96
C SER A 8 -3.80 -9.25 -8.08
N THR A 9 -2.76 -8.42 -8.07
CA THR A 9 -2.74 -7.13 -7.36
C THR A 9 -3.28 -5.98 -8.20
N ARG A 10 -3.78 -6.24 -9.42
CA ARG A 10 -4.30 -5.19 -10.31
C ARG A 10 -5.34 -4.30 -9.63
N VAL A 11 -6.28 -4.89 -8.90
CA VAL A 11 -7.32 -4.15 -8.16
C VAL A 11 -6.69 -3.27 -7.07
N LEU A 12 -5.65 -3.74 -6.38
CA LEU A 12 -4.92 -2.97 -5.37
C LEU A 12 -4.18 -1.78 -6.01
N LYS A 13 -3.56 -1.98 -7.18
CA LYS A 13 -2.88 -0.90 -7.92
C LYS A 13 -3.87 0.14 -8.45
N GLU A 14 -5.04 -0.30 -8.93
CA GLU A 14 -6.13 0.59 -9.34
C GLU A 14 -6.69 1.40 -8.16
N PHE A 15 -6.82 0.77 -6.99
CA PHE A 15 -7.17 1.45 -5.74
C PHE A 15 -6.09 2.48 -5.34
N ALA A 16 -4.81 2.09 -5.39
CA ALA A 16 -3.70 2.97 -5.01
C ALA A 16 -3.65 4.26 -5.85
N ARG A 17 -4.02 4.20 -7.14
CA ARG A 17 -4.09 5.39 -8.01
C ARG A 17 -5.16 6.39 -7.59
N LYS A 18 -6.17 5.96 -6.83
CA LYS A 18 -7.23 6.83 -6.28
C LYS A 18 -6.84 7.44 -4.92
N LEU A 19 -5.79 6.93 -4.28
CA LEU A 19 -5.31 7.49 -3.02
C LEU A 19 -4.58 8.83 -3.24
N PRO A 20 -4.63 9.75 -2.27
CA PRO A 20 -3.83 10.97 -2.31
C PRO A 20 -2.35 10.67 -2.57
N ILE A 21 -1.67 11.53 -3.33
CA ILE A 21 -0.29 11.29 -3.77
C ILE A 21 0.67 11.19 -2.59
N ASP A 22 0.32 11.82 -1.48
CA ASP A 22 1.00 11.95 -0.20
C ASP A 22 0.82 10.72 0.72
N PHE A 23 -0.06 9.78 0.39
CA PHE A 23 -0.24 8.56 1.20
C PHE A 23 0.93 7.60 1.01
N ALA A 24 1.55 7.18 2.12
CA ALA A 24 2.61 6.18 2.10
C ALA A 24 2.12 4.85 1.50
N LEU A 25 0.86 4.49 1.79
CA LEU A 25 0.25 3.28 1.28
C LEU A 25 0.20 3.24 -0.25
N ARG A 26 -0.01 4.39 -0.91
CA ARG A 26 -0.06 4.47 -2.37
C ARG A 26 1.22 3.95 -3.01
N ASP A 27 2.37 4.43 -2.54
CA ASP A 27 3.67 4.05 -3.10
C ASP A 27 3.95 2.56 -2.89
N ILE A 28 3.58 2.05 -1.70
CA ILE A 28 3.74 0.64 -1.33
C ILE A 28 2.91 -0.24 -2.25
N LEU A 29 1.61 0.04 -2.42
CA LEU A 29 0.73 -0.77 -3.26
C LEU A 29 1.11 -0.71 -4.74
N LEU A 30 1.59 0.43 -5.24
CA LEU A 30 2.05 0.56 -6.62
C LEU A 30 3.35 -0.21 -6.89
N SER A 31 4.19 -0.37 -5.86
CA SER A 31 5.46 -1.11 -5.94
C SER A 31 5.31 -2.62 -5.76
N GLU A 32 4.11 -3.11 -5.44
CA GLU A 32 3.88 -4.54 -5.24
C GLU A 32 4.00 -5.35 -6.54
N LYS A 33 4.35 -6.64 -6.37
CA LYS A 33 4.32 -7.62 -7.46
C LYS A 33 2.92 -7.66 -8.09
N ASP A 34 2.82 -7.98 -9.37
CA ASP A 34 1.51 -8.11 -10.06
C ASP A 34 0.69 -9.31 -9.56
N GLU A 35 1.36 -10.27 -8.91
CA GLU A 35 0.77 -11.45 -8.32
C GLU A 35 1.34 -11.70 -6.91
N LEU A 36 0.48 -12.14 -6.00
CA LEU A 36 0.85 -12.56 -4.64
C LEU A 36 0.32 -13.96 -4.35
N THR A 37 1.00 -14.72 -3.49
CA THR A 37 0.38 -15.90 -2.88
C THR A 37 -0.68 -15.46 -1.84
N PRO A 38 -1.65 -16.32 -1.49
CA PRO A 38 -2.60 -16.04 -0.42
C PRO A 38 -1.90 -15.67 0.90
N GLU A 39 -0.79 -16.33 1.24
CA GLU A 39 -0.02 -16.07 2.45
C GLU A 39 0.65 -14.70 2.43
N GLU A 40 1.27 -14.32 1.29
CA GLU A 40 1.83 -12.98 1.10
C GLU A 40 0.74 -11.91 1.24
N ALA A 41 -0.45 -12.15 0.66
CA ALA A 41 -1.56 -11.22 0.71
C ALA A 41 -2.11 -11.01 2.13
N VAL A 42 -2.25 -12.08 2.93
CA VAL A 42 -2.69 -12.00 4.32
C VAL A 42 -1.67 -11.24 5.17
N MET A 43 -0.40 -11.61 5.09
CA MET A 43 0.67 -10.99 5.88
C MET A 43 0.83 -9.50 5.58
N LYS A 44 0.72 -9.12 4.31
CA LYS A 44 0.83 -7.71 3.89
C LYS A 44 -0.46 -6.93 4.13
N GLY A 45 -1.63 -7.57 4.10
CA GLY A 45 -2.93 -6.95 4.30
C GLY A 45 -3.03 -6.18 5.62
N GLU A 46 -2.54 -6.77 6.71
CA GLU A 46 -2.50 -6.10 8.02
C GLU A 46 -1.65 -4.82 8.01
N LEU A 47 -0.50 -4.86 7.33
CA LEU A 47 0.37 -3.69 7.18
C LEU A 47 -0.33 -2.60 6.35
N TRP A 48 -0.98 -2.98 5.25
CA TRP A 48 -1.68 -2.04 4.38
C TRP A 48 -2.83 -1.32 5.11
N ILE A 49 -3.59 -2.04 5.94
CA ILE A 49 -4.66 -1.45 6.76
C ILE A 49 -4.08 -0.42 7.74
N LYS A 50 -3.03 -0.78 8.50
CA LYS A 50 -2.39 0.13 9.46
C LYS A 50 -1.83 1.39 8.78
N LEU A 51 -1.29 1.26 7.57
CA LEU A 51 -0.81 2.39 6.78
C LEU A 51 -1.96 3.29 6.32
N LEU A 52 -3.08 2.70 5.88
CA LEU A 52 -4.27 3.46 5.49
C LEU A 52 -4.82 4.28 6.68
N GLU A 53 -4.99 3.64 7.83
CA GLU A 53 -5.47 4.28 9.06
C GLU A 53 -4.56 5.43 9.49
N ARG A 54 -3.23 5.21 9.45
CA ARG A 54 -2.24 6.25 9.74
C ARG A 54 -2.36 7.41 8.76
N ASP A 55 -2.40 7.14 7.46
CA ASP A 55 -2.44 8.18 6.43
C ASP A 55 -3.72 9.03 6.55
N ILE A 56 -4.88 8.40 6.80
CA ILE A 56 -6.14 9.09 7.10
C ILE A 56 -6.02 9.95 8.36
N ALA A 57 -5.51 9.39 9.46
CA ALA A 57 -5.38 10.12 10.73
C ALA A 57 -4.42 11.32 10.62
N MET A 58 -3.38 11.22 9.79
CA MET A 58 -2.45 12.34 9.51
C MET A 58 -3.13 13.44 8.68
N MET A 59 -3.92 13.04 7.68
CA MET A 59 -4.69 13.95 6.83
C MET A 59 -5.71 14.74 7.66
N GLU A 60 -6.51 14.08 8.48
CA GLU A 60 -7.54 14.71 9.33
C GLU A 60 -6.95 15.70 10.35
N LYS A 61 -5.76 15.40 10.87
CA LYS A 61 -5.11 16.25 11.88
C LYS A 61 -4.35 17.43 11.29
N GLY A 62 -4.22 17.53 9.96
CA GLY A 62 -3.33 18.49 9.30
C GLY A 62 -1.85 18.33 9.70
N LYS A 63 -1.47 17.18 10.27
CA LYS A 63 -0.12 16.87 10.77
C LYS A 63 0.64 15.98 9.79
N TRP A 64 0.28 16.04 8.51
CA TRP A 64 0.89 15.16 7.53
C TRP A 64 2.37 15.49 7.36
N VAL A 65 3.20 14.48 7.59
CA VAL A 65 4.64 14.52 7.33
C VAL A 65 4.93 13.46 6.28
N PRO A 66 5.54 13.83 5.13
CA PRO A 66 5.93 12.86 4.13
C PRO A 66 6.81 11.77 4.74
N PRO A 67 6.62 10.50 4.36
CA PRO A 67 7.55 9.46 4.75
C PRO A 67 8.98 9.83 4.33
N LEU A 68 9.96 9.57 5.22
CA LEU A 68 11.37 9.95 5.02
C LEU A 68 11.95 9.47 3.69
N PHE A 69 11.46 8.34 3.15
CA PHE A 69 11.90 7.82 1.86
C PHE A 69 11.57 8.73 0.67
N ARG A 70 10.60 9.65 0.79
CA ARG A 70 10.33 10.66 -0.25
C ARG A 70 11.19 11.90 -0.15
N LEU A 71 11.73 12.17 1.04
CA LEU A 71 12.59 13.33 1.27
C LEU A 71 13.98 13.15 0.64
N LYS A 72 14.38 11.90 0.35
CA LYS A 72 15.68 11.58 -0.25
C LYS A 72 15.71 11.68 -1.79
N ASN A 73 14.57 11.89 -2.45
CA ASN A 73 14.44 11.93 -3.91
C ASN A 73 14.08 13.33 -4.45
N ARG A 74 14.46 14.41 -3.75
CA ARG A 74 14.31 15.80 -4.20
C ARG A 74 15.66 16.48 -4.36
#